data_AF-A0AAV6BEI5-F1
#
_entry.id   AF-A0AAV6BEI5-F1
#
_cell.length_a   1.000
_cell.length_b   1.000
_cell.length_c   1.000
_cell.angle_alpha   90.00
_cell.angle_beta   90.00
_cell.angle_gamma   90.00
#
_symmetry.space_group_name_H-M   'P 1'
#
loop_
_entity.id
_entity.type
_entity.pdbx_description
1 polymer ?
#
loop_
_entity_poly.entity_id
_entity_poly.type
_entity_poly.pdbx_seq_one_letter_code
_entity_poly.pdbx_strand_id
1 'polypeptide(L)'
;GTGYCAGASLEMMEQIACETKFTDFGRWTPSWMGLATNQRMEQFMARFSSIKNFEELQTPLAIAATDINAGLPVYYYQKGPIGPALRASCAYPGLFVPIQHEGRTLVDGFLTALVPYEGLLLMGAEVVIAVYLEPGMHGEPRTFTDILSRSFTIIQRHADLEWRQYADVIIEPDVTPFVWDDFTKTPEMVRAGEEAAMKMLPAIRAAIEGKRKKAEE
;
A
#
# COMPACT_ATOMS: atom_id res chain seq x y z
N GLY A 1 -3.70 5.55 0.26
CA GLY A 1 -2.50 6.32 0.66
C GLY A 1 -2.41 7.63 -0.10
N THR A 2 -1.92 7.57 -1.35
CA THR A 2 -1.64 8.77 -2.15
C THR A 2 -2.85 9.69 -2.36
N GLY A 3 -4.03 9.16 -2.70
CA GLY A 3 -5.26 9.96 -2.85
C GLY A 3 -5.59 10.80 -1.61
N TYR A 4 -5.55 10.18 -0.42
CA TYR A 4 -5.76 10.85 0.86
C TYR A 4 -4.72 11.95 1.11
N CYS A 5 -3.43 11.64 0.92
CA CYS A 5 -2.34 12.61 1.13
C CYS A 5 -2.39 13.78 0.14
N ALA A 6 -2.99 13.57 -1.04
CA ALA A 6 -3.22 14.58 -2.06
C ALA A 6 -4.51 15.39 -1.83
N GLY A 7 -5.24 15.15 -0.73
CA GLY A 7 -6.41 15.92 -0.32
C GLY A 7 -7.76 15.40 -0.85
N ALA A 8 -7.83 14.19 -1.41
CA ALA A 8 -9.10 13.60 -1.81
C ALA A 8 -9.97 13.29 -0.58
N SER A 9 -11.28 13.59 -0.65
CA SER A 9 -12.21 13.27 0.44
C SER A 9 -12.41 11.75 0.55
N LEU A 10 -12.84 11.28 1.73
CA LEU A 10 -13.10 9.86 1.95
C LEU A 10 -14.24 9.35 1.05
N GLU A 11 -15.30 10.16 0.91
CA GLU A 11 -16.46 9.85 0.06
C GLU A 11 -16.05 9.74 -1.41
N MET A 12 -15.18 10.64 -1.87
CA MET A 12 -14.63 10.60 -3.22
C MET A 12 -13.78 9.35 -3.45
N MET A 13 -12.93 8.99 -2.49
CA MET A 13 -12.11 7.79 -2.58
C MET A 13 -12.96 6.52 -2.63
N GLU A 14 -14.00 6.44 -1.80
CA GLU A 14 -14.95 5.32 -1.79
C GLU A 14 -15.74 5.22 -3.10
N GLN A 15 -16.23 6.35 -3.63
CA GLN A 15 -16.93 6.38 -4.91
C GLN A 15 -16.02 5.89 -6.05
N ILE A 16 -14.80 6.42 -6.15
CA ILE A 16 -13.84 6.00 -7.17
C ILE A 16 -13.55 4.50 -7.05
N ALA A 17 -13.34 4.00 -5.83
CA ALA A 17 -13.07 2.59 -5.58
C ALA A 17 -14.23 1.68 -6.04
N CYS A 18 -15.48 2.05 -5.74
CA CYS A 18 -16.68 1.31 -6.20
C CYS A 18 -16.80 1.23 -7.72
N GLU A 19 -16.38 2.28 -8.44
CA GLU A 19 -16.43 2.35 -9.90
C GLU A 19 -15.19 1.73 -10.58
N THR A 20 -14.16 1.41 -9.80
CA THR A 20 -12.86 1.00 -10.33
C THR A 20 -12.93 -0.37 -10.98
N LYS A 21 -12.33 -0.48 -12.16
CA LYS A 21 -12.08 -1.74 -12.84
C LYS A 21 -10.59 -1.94 -13.05
N PHE A 22 -10.17 -3.18 -13.20
CA PHE A 22 -8.76 -3.50 -13.53
C PHE A 22 -8.23 -2.69 -14.73
N THR A 23 -9.06 -2.42 -15.74
CA THR A 23 -8.66 -1.67 -16.94
C THR A 23 -8.35 -0.19 -16.70
N ASP A 24 -8.75 0.36 -15.56
CA ASP A 24 -8.55 1.77 -15.23
C ASP A 24 -7.08 2.05 -14.89
N PHE A 25 -6.40 1.09 -14.27
CA PHE A 25 -4.98 1.20 -13.90
C PHE A 25 -4.08 0.18 -14.61
N GLY A 26 -4.63 -0.97 -14.98
CA GLY A 26 -3.93 -2.08 -15.61
C GLY A 26 -4.27 -2.25 -17.09
N ARG A 27 -3.34 -2.84 -17.84
CA ARG A 27 -3.54 -3.30 -19.22
C ARG A 27 -2.85 -4.64 -19.40
N TRP A 28 -3.61 -5.67 -19.78
CA TRP A 28 -3.06 -6.98 -20.14
C TRP A 28 -2.05 -6.85 -21.29
N THR A 29 -0.82 -7.30 -21.06
CA THR A 29 0.28 -7.28 -22.03
C THR A 29 1.23 -8.42 -21.67
N PRO A 30 0.84 -9.69 -21.93
CA PRO A 30 1.60 -10.84 -21.46
C PRO A 30 3.02 -10.85 -22.02
N SER A 31 4.00 -11.02 -21.14
CA SER A 31 5.42 -11.07 -21.45
C SER A 31 6.15 -11.93 -20.44
N TRP A 32 7.41 -12.25 -20.71
CA TRP A 32 8.29 -12.93 -19.75
C TRP A 32 8.57 -12.11 -18.49
N MET A 33 8.33 -10.79 -18.53
CA MET A 33 8.54 -9.89 -17.41
C MET A 33 7.28 -9.66 -16.56
N GLY A 34 6.11 -10.17 -16.99
CA GLY A 34 4.82 -9.95 -16.31
C GLY A 34 3.64 -10.05 -17.28
N LEU A 35 2.43 -10.19 -16.73
CA LEU A 35 1.20 -10.40 -17.49
C LEU A 35 0.49 -9.09 -17.91
N ALA A 36 0.75 -8.01 -17.20
CA ALA A 36 0.12 -6.71 -17.40
C ALA A 36 1.09 -5.55 -17.20
N THR A 37 0.72 -4.38 -17.70
CA THR A 37 1.40 -3.10 -17.40
C THR A 37 0.47 -2.22 -16.57
N ASN A 38 1.04 -1.43 -15.66
CA ASN A 38 0.31 -0.45 -14.85
C ASN A 38 0.55 1.00 -15.30
N GLN A 39 0.87 1.20 -16.59
CA GLN A 39 1.16 2.54 -17.14
C GLN A 39 0.01 3.54 -16.93
N ARG A 40 -1.23 3.04 -16.82
CA ARG A 40 -2.42 3.88 -16.58
C ARG A 40 -2.56 4.34 -15.13
N MET A 41 -1.73 3.84 -14.21
CA MET A 41 -1.81 4.20 -12.79
C MET A 41 -1.67 5.72 -12.56
N GLU A 42 -0.85 6.41 -13.35
CA GLU A 42 -0.72 7.88 -13.26
C GLU A 42 -2.01 8.59 -13.68
N GLN A 43 -2.71 8.08 -14.70
CA GLN A 43 -4.01 8.60 -15.13
C GLN A 43 -5.12 8.25 -14.12
N PHE A 44 -5.04 7.07 -13.52
CA PHE A 44 -5.93 6.67 -12.43
C PHE A 44 -5.77 7.58 -11.21
N MET A 45 -4.53 7.91 -10.83
CA MET A 45 -4.26 8.86 -9.73
C MET A 45 -4.86 10.25 -10.01
N ALA A 46 -4.89 10.68 -11.27
CA ALA A 46 -5.50 11.94 -11.66
C ALA A 46 -7.01 12.03 -11.37
N ARG A 47 -7.69 10.90 -11.12
CA ARG A 47 -9.08 10.89 -10.65
C ARG A 47 -9.21 11.42 -9.22
N PHE A 48 -8.17 11.31 -8.39
CA PHE A 48 -8.17 11.73 -6.98
C PHE A 48 -7.64 13.15 -6.79
N SER A 49 -6.58 13.53 -7.50
CA SER A 49 -5.94 14.83 -7.37
C SER A 49 -5.10 15.17 -8.61
N SER A 50 -4.91 16.46 -8.88
CA SER A 50 -4.00 16.96 -9.92
C SER A 50 -2.55 17.06 -9.47
N ILE A 51 -2.26 16.83 -8.18
CA ILE A 51 -0.92 16.84 -7.59
C ILE A 51 -0.04 15.77 -8.24
N LYS A 52 1.19 16.15 -8.60
CA LYS A 52 2.13 15.24 -9.28
C LYS A 52 3.40 15.01 -8.50
N ASN A 53 3.74 15.92 -7.58
CA ASN A 53 5.00 15.87 -6.84
C ASN A 53 4.77 15.71 -5.34
N PHE A 54 5.71 15.07 -4.64
CA PHE A 54 5.60 14.81 -3.20
C PHE A 54 5.49 16.09 -2.37
N GLU A 55 6.20 17.13 -2.75
CA GLU A 55 6.23 18.43 -2.06
C GLU A 55 4.92 19.23 -2.18
N GLU A 56 4.02 18.83 -3.07
CA GLU A 56 2.71 19.46 -3.29
C GLU A 56 1.60 18.82 -2.43
N LEU A 57 1.89 17.69 -1.78
CA LEU A 57 0.91 16.93 -0.98
C LEU A 57 0.49 17.70 0.28
N GLN A 58 -0.79 17.57 0.65
CA GLN A 58 -1.33 18.16 1.88
C GLN A 58 -0.82 17.43 3.13
N THR A 59 -0.62 16.12 3.02
CA THR A 59 -0.02 15.28 4.05
C THR A 59 1.26 14.65 3.51
N PRO A 60 2.40 14.72 4.23
CA PRO A 60 3.63 14.05 3.83
C PRO A 60 3.41 12.55 3.58
N LEU A 61 4.03 12.03 2.51
CA LEU A 61 3.89 10.65 2.07
C LEU A 61 5.26 10.04 1.81
N ALA A 62 5.43 8.79 2.23
CA ALA A 62 6.48 7.90 1.77
C ALA A 62 5.85 6.73 1.01
N ILE A 63 6.40 6.42 -0.17
CA ILE A 63 6.00 5.27 -0.98
C ILE A 63 7.19 4.29 -1.03
N ALA A 64 6.93 3.04 -0.69
CA ALA A 64 7.93 1.97 -0.74
C ALA A 64 7.82 1.16 -2.04
N ALA A 65 8.96 0.79 -2.59
CA ALA A 65 9.13 -0.18 -3.66
C ALA A 65 10.31 -1.11 -3.31
N THR A 66 10.48 -2.19 -4.07
CA THR A 66 11.60 -3.11 -3.91
C THR A 66 12.52 -3.02 -5.12
N ASP A 67 13.81 -2.76 -4.93
CA ASP A 67 14.81 -3.00 -5.99
C ASP A 67 15.06 -4.50 -6.09
N ILE A 68 14.58 -5.12 -7.17
CA ILE A 68 14.62 -6.58 -7.33
C ILE A 68 16.04 -7.11 -7.54
N ASN A 69 16.97 -6.27 -8.01
CA ASN A 69 18.36 -6.69 -8.23
C ASN A 69 19.17 -6.62 -6.94
N ALA A 70 18.91 -5.59 -6.12
CA ALA A 70 19.60 -5.41 -4.84
C ALA A 70 18.93 -6.21 -3.70
N GLY A 71 17.64 -6.53 -3.82
CA GLY A 71 16.85 -7.13 -2.74
C GLY A 71 16.61 -6.18 -1.57
N LEU A 72 16.59 -4.86 -1.82
CA LEU A 72 16.50 -3.82 -0.79
C LEU A 72 15.26 -2.93 -0.98
N PRO A 73 14.67 -2.42 0.11
CA PRO A 73 13.60 -1.44 0.02
C PRO A 73 14.13 -0.11 -0.53
N VAL A 74 13.29 0.56 -1.31
CA VAL A 74 13.52 1.92 -1.82
C VAL A 74 12.34 2.78 -1.41
N TYR A 75 12.63 3.90 -0.73
CA TYR A 75 11.64 4.85 -0.25
C TYR A 75 11.68 6.15 -1.07
N TYR A 76 10.52 6.54 -1.59
CA TYR A 76 10.31 7.82 -2.27
C TYR A 76 9.46 8.73 -1.38
N TYR A 77 9.97 9.91 -1.05
CA TYR A 77 9.36 10.82 -0.10
C TYR A 77 9.93 12.25 -0.27
N GLN A 78 9.28 13.23 0.36
CA GLN A 78 9.60 14.67 0.36
C GLN A 78 9.55 15.40 -0.99
N LYS A 79 10.21 14.91 -2.04
CA LYS A 79 10.33 15.62 -3.32
C LYS A 79 10.28 14.70 -4.53
N GLY A 80 9.89 15.27 -5.67
CA GLY A 80 9.95 14.62 -6.97
C GLY A 80 8.63 13.97 -7.38
N PRO A 81 8.60 13.30 -8.55
CA PRO A 81 7.37 12.82 -9.14
C PRO A 81 6.81 11.60 -8.39
N ILE A 82 5.52 11.65 -8.04
CA ILE A 82 4.80 10.56 -7.37
C ILE A 82 4.55 9.39 -8.34
N GLY A 83 4.28 9.68 -9.61
CA GLY A 83 3.86 8.70 -10.62
C GLY A 83 4.77 7.47 -10.73
N PRO A 84 6.09 7.62 -10.94
CA PRO A 84 7.02 6.50 -11.00
C PRO A 84 7.07 5.68 -9.71
N ALA A 85 7.11 6.36 -8.54
CA ALA A 85 7.12 5.70 -7.23
C ALA A 85 5.83 4.89 -6.99
N LEU A 86 4.67 5.47 -7.29
CA LEU A 86 3.37 4.82 -7.19
C LEU A 86 3.29 3.60 -8.11
N ARG A 87 3.76 3.73 -9.36
CA ARG A 87 3.79 2.61 -10.31
C ARG A 87 4.72 1.48 -9.86
N ALA A 88 5.89 1.81 -9.33
CA ALA A 88 6.81 0.83 -8.78
C ALA A 88 6.18 0.10 -7.58
N SER A 89 5.59 0.87 -6.65
CA SER A 89 4.91 0.34 -5.46
C SER A 89 3.74 -0.58 -5.80
N CYS A 90 3.02 -0.34 -6.91
CA CYS A 90 1.93 -1.19 -7.37
C CYS A 90 2.34 -2.18 -8.49
N ALA A 91 3.63 -2.49 -8.64
CA ALA A 91 4.12 -3.44 -9.64
C ALA A 91 4.24 -4.86 -9.06
N TYR A 92 3.09 -5.47 -8.73
CA TYR A 92 3.01 -6.81 -8.13
C TYR A 92 3.78 -7.85 -8.97
N PRO A 93 4.83 -8.51 -8.42
CA PRO A 93 5.65 -9.47 -9.16
C PRO A 93 4.83 -10.60 -9.78
N GLY A 94 5.13 -10.91 -11.04
CA GLY A 94 4.41 -11.92 -11.83
C GLY A 94 3.13 -11.41 -12.49
N LEU A 95 2.43 -10.43 -11.89
CA LEU A 95 1.27 -9.79 -12.51
C LEU A 95 1.70 -8.59 -13.35
N PHE A 96 2.37 -7.61 -12.74
CA PHE A 96 2.80 -6.40 -13.42
C PHE A 96 4.28 -6.45 -13.83
N VAL A 97 4.59 -5.88 -14.99
CA VAL A 97 5.99 -5.73 -15.42
C VAL A 97 6.77 -4.81 -14.46
N PRO A 98 8.02 -5.14 -14.10
CA PRO A 98 8.88 -4.27 -13.31
C PRO A 98 9.05 -2.88 -13.93
N ILE A 99 9.22 -1.88 -13.07
CA ILE A 99 9.35 -0.48 -13.43
C ILE A 99 10.82 -0.08 -13.42
N GLN A 100 11.32 0.46 -14.53
CA GLN A 100 12.64 1.07 -14.56
C GLN A 100 12.55 2.53 -14.11
N HIS A 101 13.22 2.88 -13.01
CA HIS A 101 13.25 4.24 -12.50
C HIS A 101 14.56 4.51 -11.75
N GLU A 102 15.19 5.66 -12.02
CA GLU A 102 16.48 6.05 -11.42
C GLU A 102 17.59 4.98 -11.49
N GLY A 103 17.65 4.25 -12.60
CA GLY A 103 18.64 3.18 -12.83
C GLY A 103 18.35 1.88 -12.07
N ARG A 104 17.20 1.74 -11.42
CA ARG A 104 16.77 0.54 -10.69
C ARG A 104 15.64 -0.18 -11.40
N THR A 105 15.60 -1.50 -11.24
CA THR A 105 14.47 -2.34 -11.64
C THR A 105 13.61 -2.60 -10.43
N LEU A 106 12.45 -1.94 -10.40
CA LEU A 106 11.59 -1.88 -9.22
C LEU A 106 10.37 -2.75 -9.38
N VAL A 107 9.98 -3.40 -8.29
CA VAL A 107 8.71 -4.11 -8.13
C VAL A 107 8.01 -3.63 -6.86
N ASP A 108 6.82 -4.16 -6.60
CA ASP A 108 6.02 -3.85 -5.43
C ASP A 108 6.83 -3.89 -4.12
N GLY A 109 6.53 -2.96 -3.22
CA GLY A 109 7.20 -2.81 -1.94
C GLY A 109 6.95 -3.97 -0.98
N PHE A 110 5.91 -4.78 -1.16
CA PHE A 110 5.58 -5.84 -0.20
C PHE A 110 6.71 -6.86 0.01
N LEU A 111 7.58 -7.07 -1.00
CA LEU A 111 8.68 -8.04 -0.87
C LEU A 111 9.68 -7.68 0.23
N THR A 112 9.91 -6.40 0.49
CA THR A 112 10.87 -5.91 1.49
C THR A 112 10.24 -5.04 2.57
N ALA A 113 9.05 -4.49 2.34
CA ALA A 113 8.41 -3.48 3.18
C ALA A 113 6.88 -3.65 3.19
N LEU A 114 6.40 -4.82 3.65
CA LEU A 114 4.97 -5.14 3.78
C LEU A 114 4.17 -4.06 4.51
N VAL A 115 4.70 -3.59 5.63
CA VAL A 115 4.24 -2.38 6.32
C VAL A 115 5.40 -1.39 6.28
N PRO A 116 5.35 -0.31 5.47
CA PRO A 116 6.50 0.56 5.20
C PRO A 116 6.76 1.57 6.34
N TYR A 117 6.87 1.10 7.58
CA TYR A 117 7.04 1.95 8.77
C TYR A 117 8.35 2.75 8.73
N GLU A 118 9.42 2.21 8.16
CA GLU A 118 10.73 2.87 8.03
C GLU A 118 10.61 4.20 7.28
N GLY A 119 9.74 4.27 6.26
CA GLY A 119 9.45 5.51 5.55
C GLY A 119 8.87 6.60 6.46
N LEU A 120 8.06 6.22 7.45
CA LEU A 120 7.53 7.16 8.45
C LEU A 120 8.63 7.61 9.41
N LEU A 121 9.52 6.71 9.84
CA LEU A 121 10.66 7.03 10.70
C LEU A 121 11.63 8.00 10.00
N LEU A 122 11.90 7.79 8.70
CA LEU A 122 12.71 8.71 7.87
C LEU A 122 12.09 10.10 7.74
N MET A 123 10.77 10.21 7.87
CA MET A 123 10.03 11.49 7.89
C MET A 123 9.92 12.09 9.30
N GLY A 124 10.46 11.44 10.33
CA GLY A 124 10.44 11.92 11.71
C GLY A 124 9.13 11.64 12.45
N ALA A 125 8.37 10.62 12.05
CA ALA A 125 7.18 10.21 12.79
C ALA A 125 7.56 9.64 14.17
N GLU A 126 6.88 10.11 15.22
CA GLU A 126 7.11 9.68 16.61
C GLU A 126 6.14 8.61 17.10
N VAL A 127 5.02 8.47 16.37
CA VAL A 127 3.96 7.47 16.58
C VAL A 127 3.66 6.82 15.25
N VAL A 128 3.70 5.49 15.22
CA VAL A 128 3.38 4.67 14.05
C VAL A 128 2.08 3.92 14.30
N ILE A 129 1.06 4.26 13.50
CA ILE A 129 -0.20 3.51 13.44
C ILE A 129 -0.16 2.67 12.18
N ALA A 130 0.02 1.37 12.34
CA ALA A 130 0.09 0.42 11.23
C ALA A 130 -1.31 -0.12 10.89
N VAL A 131 -1.62 -0.21 9.60
CA VAL A 131 -2.77 -0.96 9.09
C VAL A 131 -2.23 -2.17 8.36
N TYR A 132 -2.55 -3.37 8.85
CA TYR A 132 -2.11 -4.63 8.27
C TYR A 132 -3.31 -5.42 7.78
N LEU A 133 -3.27 -5.78 6.50
CA LEU A 133 -4.31 -6.58 5.85
C LEU A 133 -3.79 -8.00 5.69
N GLU A 134 -4.29 -8.94 6.49
CA GLU A 134 -3.96 -10.36 6.27
C GLU A 134 -4.66 -10.84 4.99
N PRO A 135 -3.91 -11.36 3.99
CA PRO A 135 -4.53 -11.86 2.78
C PRO A 135 -5.38 -13.08 3.08
N GLY A 136 -6.65 -13.05 2.68
CA GLY A 136 -7.51 -14.25 2.69
C GLY A 136 -6.96 -15.32 1.74
N MET A 137 -6.77 -16.55 2.23
CA MET A 137 -6.49 -17.71 1.38
C MET A 137 -7.80 -18.45 1.10
N HIS A 138 -8.44 -18.17 -0.04
CA HIS A 138 -9.70 -18.80 -0.42
C HIS A 138 -9.53 -19.99 -1.34
N GLY A 139 -10.08 -21.13 -0.92
CA GLY A 139 -10.17 -22.32 -1.76
C GLY A 139 -8.82 -22.89 -2.21
N GLU A 140 -8.91 -23.81 -3.17
CA GLU A 140 -7.72 -24.38 -3.82
C GLU A 140 -7.23 -23.45 -4.94
N PRO A 141 -5.90 -23.21 -5.05
CA PRO A 141 -5.34 -22.39 -6.11
C PRO A 141 -5.63 -23.05 -7.47
N ARG A 142 -6.07 -22.25 -8.45
CA ARG A 142 -6.45 -22.74 -9.79
C ARG A 142 -5.52 -22.24 -10.89
N THR A 143 -4.79 -21.17 -10.62
CA THR A 143 -3.91 -20.51 -11.57
C THR A 143 -2.48 -20.40 -11.05
N PHE A 144 -1.53 -20.20 -11.96
CA PHE A 144 -0.14 -19.92 -11.60
C PHE A 144 -0.02 -18.68 -10.71
N THR A 145 -0.81 -17.63 -10.97
CA THR A 145 -0.85 -16.43 -10.16
C THR A 145 -1.36 -16.71 -8.75
N ASP A 146 -2.34 -17.60 -8.57
CA ASP A 146 -2.81 -17.99 -7.23
C ASP A 146 -1.69 -18.66 -6.43
N ILE A 147 -0.94 -19.56 -7.07
CA ILE A 147 0.19 -20.27 -6.44
C ILE A 147 1.28 -19.28 -6.06
N LEU A 148 1.63 -18.36 -6.97
CA LEU A 148 2.66 -17.34 -6.74
C LEU A 148 2.26 -16.42 -5.58
N SER A 149 1.05 -15.85 -5.62
CA SER A 149 0.55 -14.97 -4.57
C SER A 149 0.48 -15.66 -3.21
N ARG A 150 0.03 -16.92 -3.18
CA ARG A 150 -0.01 -17.71 -1.94
C ARG A 150 1.38 -18.02 -1.40
N SER A 151 2.35 -18.26 -2.28
CA SER A 151 3.75 -18.46 -1.88
C SER A 151 4.32 -17.20 -1.23
N PHE A 152 4.06 -16.02 -1.79
CA PHE A 152 4.45 -14.75 -1.19
C PHE A 152 3.79 -14.51 0.16
N THR A 153 2.48 -14.77 0.30
CA THR A 153 1.78 -14.67 1.59
C THR A 153 2.39 -15.57 2.66
N ILE A 154 2.73 -16.82 2.31
CA ILE A 154 3.37 -17.77 3.23
C ILE A 154 4.75 -17.24 3.67
N ILE A 155 5.59 -16.82 2.72
CA ILE A 155 6.92 -16.27 3.01
C ILE A 155 6.79 -15.07 3.96
N GLN A 156 5.92 -14.12 3.64
CA GLN A 156 5.73 -12.92 4.46
C GLN A 156 5.23 -13.20 5.87
N ARG A 157 4.37 -14.21 6.04
CA ARG A 157 3.91 -14.63 7.37
C ARG A 157 5.05 -15.19 8.23
N HIS A 158 6.06 -15.80 7.60
CA HIS A 158 7.22 -16.39 8.27
C HIS A 158 8.45 -15.47 8.34
N ALA A 159 8.53 -14.41 7.53
CA ALA A 159 9.70 -13.55 7.37
C ALA A 159 9.99 -12.61 8.55
N ASP A 160 9.51 -12.95 9.74
CA ASP A 160 9.58 -12.17 10.96
C ASP A 160 8.84 -10.83 10.86
N LEU A 161 7.92 -10.61 11.80
CA LEU A 161 7.04 -9.45 11.79
C LEU A 161 7.74 -8.30 12.50
N GLU A 162 9.01 -8.07 12.16
CA GLU A 162 9.89 -7.11 12.82
C GLU A 162 9.23 -5.73 12.88
N TRP A 163 8.55 -5.33 11.80
CA TRP A 163 7.79 -4.08 11.74
C TRP A 163 6.76 -3.92 12.86
N ARG A 164 6.20 -5.03 13.40
CA ARG A 164 5.19 -4.97 14.49
C ARG A 164 5.78 -4.39 15.77
N GLN A 165 7.07 -4.55 16.02
CA GLN A 165 7.72 -3.96 17.21
C GLN A 165 7.88 -2.44 17.09
N TYR A 166 7.83 -1.90 15.88
CA TYR A 166 7.94 -0.48 15.59
C TYR A 166 6.58 0.21 15.42
N ALA A 167 5.47 -0.54 15.48
CA ALA A 167 4.13 0.01 15.47
C ALA A 167 3.61 0.23 16.90
N ASP A 168 3.25 1.47 17.24
CA ASP A 168 2.62 1.78 18.53
C ASP A 168 1.18 1.24 18.60
N VAL A 169 0.49 1.25 17.47
CA VAL A 169 -0.86 0.68 17.32
C VAL A 169 -0.95 -0.07 16.00
N ILE A 170 -1.52 -1.26 16.04
CA ILE A 170 -1.76 -2.08 14.84
C ILE A 170 -3.28 -2.23 14.67
N ILE A 171 -3.77 -1.91 13.48
CA ILE A 171 -5.15 -2.11 13.06
C ILE A 171 -5.16 -3.25 12.04
N GLU A 172 -5.93 -4.30 12.34
CA GLU A 172 -6.05 -5.49 11.49
C GLU A 172 -7.52 -5.66 11.07
N PRO A 173 -7.97 -5.00 9.98
CA PRO A 173 -9.29 -5.21 9.40
C PRO A 173 -9.48 -6.66 8.93
N ASP A 174 -10.65 -7.23 9.21
CA ASP A 174 -11.01 -8.54 8.68
C ASP A 174 -11.42 -8.42 7.20
N VAL A 175 -10.43 -8.52 6.34
CA VAL A 175 -10.60 -8.59 4.88
C VAL A 175 -10.41 -10.01 4.35
N THR A 176 -10.28 -10.99 5.24
CA THR A 176 -10.08 -12.39 4.88
C THR A 176 -11.18 -12.99 4.02
N PRO A 177 -12.45 -12.49 3.99
CA PRO A 177 -13.51 -13.01 3.10
C PRO A 177 -13.45 -12.51 1.65
N PHE A 178 -12.61 -11.52 1.33
CA PHE A 178 -12.65 -10.84 0.04
C PHE A 178 -11.49 -11.25 -0.87
N VAL A 179 -11.78 -11.33 -2.16
CA VAL A 179 -10.75 -11.49 -3.20
C VAL A 179 -10.17 -10.12 -3.53
N TRP A 180 -8.85 -10.08 -3.75
CA TRP A 180 -8.09 -8.83 -3.95
C TRP A 180 -8.55 -7.99 -5.16
N ASP A 181 -9.20 -8.59 -6.16
CA ASP A 181 -9.69 -7.93 -7.37
C ASP A 181 -11.21 -7.74 -7.41
N ASP A 182 -11.92 -8.04 -6.31
CA ASP A 182 -13.38 -7.85 -6.22
C ASP A 182 -13.75 -6.43 -5.77
N PHE A 183 -13.63 -5.48 -6.70
CA PHE A 183 -14.01 -4.07 -6.48
C PHE A 183 -15.52 -3.89 -6.19
N THR A 184 -16.37 -4.89 -6.45
CA THR A 184 -17.81 -4.81 -6.15
C THR A 184 -18.11 -4.87 -4.65
N LYS A 185 -17.15 -5.37 -3.86
CA LYS A 185 -17.21 -5.48 -2.41
C LYS A 185 -16.55 -4.32 -1.66
N THR A 186 -16.25 -3.23 -2.37
CA THR A 186 -15.65 -2.02 -1.79
C THR A 186 -16.41 -1.52 -0.54
N PRO A 187 -17.76 -1.38 -0.54
CA PRO A 187 -18.46 -0.87 0.64
C PRO A 187 -18.30 -1.78 1.87
N GLU A 188 -18.31 -3.10 1.68
CA GLU A 188 -18.08 -4.05 2.77
C GLU A 188 -16.63 -4.00 3.29
N MET A 189 -15.64 -3.85 2.40
CA MET A 189 -14.23 -3.68 2.79
C MET A 189 -13.99 -2.38 3.56
N VAL A 190 -14.59 -1.27 3.12
CA VAL A 190 -14.51 0.03 3.82
C VAL A 190 -15.08 -0.11 5.23
N ARG A 191 -16.26 -0.72 5.36
CA ARG A 191 -16.88 -0.96 6.67
C ARG A 191 -16.00 -1.82 7.59
N ALA A 192 -15.37 -2.88 7.06
CA ALA A 192 -14.45 -3.70 7.85
C ALA A 192 -13.26 -2.88 8.38
N GLY A 193 -12.74 -1.97 7.56
CA GLY A 193 -11.70 -1.01 7.95
C GLY A 193 -12.17 -0.05 9.04
N GLU A 194 -13.35 0.55 8.89
CA GLU A 194 -13.94 1.45 9.88
C GLU A 194 -14.18 0.76 11.23
N GLU A 195 -14.75 -0.45 11.22
CA GLU A 195 -15.00 -1.22 12.44
C GLU A 195 -13.70 -1.56 13.17
N ALA A 196 -12.65 -1.96 12.45
CA ALA A 196 -11.35 -2.25 13.03
C ALA A 196 -10.68 -0.98 13.60
N ALA A 197 -10.74 0.14 12.86
CA ALA A 197 -10.19 1.41 13.33
C ALA A 197 -10.94 1.94 14.57
N MET A 198 -12.27 1.83 14.60
CA MET A 198 -13.09 2.24 15.74
C MET A 198 -12.79 1.43 17.00
N LYS A 199 -12.57 0.11 16.86
CA LYS A 199 -12.14 -0.75 17.99
C LYS A 199 -10.80 -0.30 18.56
N MET A 200 -9.88 0.17 17.72
CA MET A 200 -8.56 0.63 18.12
C MET A 200 -8.49 2.12 18.51
N LEU A 201 -9.58 2.87 18.34
CA LEU A 201 -9.62 4.31 18.59
C LEU A 201 -9.15 4.71 20.01
N PRO A 202 -9.47 3.98 21.09
CA PRO A 202 -8.92 4.27 22.42
C PRO A 202 -7.39 4.14 22.47
N ALA A 203 -6.82 3.10 21.85
CA ALA A 203 -5.37 2.88 21.80
C ALA A 203 -4.66 3.94 20.95
N ILE A 204 -5.26 4.33 19.81
CA ILE A 204 -4.77 5.41 18.95
C ILE A 204 -4.66 6.73 19.74
N ARG A 205 -5.72 7.09 20.46
CA ARG A 205 -5.74 8.31 21.30
C ARG A 205 -4.67 8.24 22.39
N ALA A 206 -4.56 7.10 23.08
CA ALA A 206 -3.57 6.91 24.13
C ALA A 206 -2.13 7.02 23.62
N ALA A 207 -1.82 6.47 22.44
CA ALA A 207 -0.50 6.56 21.83
C ALA A 207 -0.12 8.01 21.50
N ILE A 208 -1.05 8.77 20.91
CA ILE A 208 -0.86 10.18 20.56
C ILE A 208 -0.69 11.04 21.83
N GLU A 209 -1.55 10.86 22.84
CA GLU A 209 -1.50 11.63 24.09
C GLU A 209 -0.27 11.29 24.96
N GLY A 210 0.11 10.01 25.02
CA GLY A 210 1.24 9.53 25.81
C GLY A 210 2.59 10.10 25.35
N LYS A 211 2.72 10.45 24.07
CA LYS A 211 3.91 11.14 23.54
C LYS A 211 3.85 12.64 23.75
N ARG A 212 2.68 13.27 23.56
CA ARG A 212 2.50 14.71 23.82
C ARG A 212 2.89 15.07 25.26
N LYS A 213 2.58 14.21 26.24
CA LYS A 213 3.01 14.40 27.63
C LYS A 213 4.51 14.24 27.86
N LYS A 214 5.20 13.38 27.09
CA LYS A 214 6.67 13.19 27.19
C LYS A 214 7.48 14.31 26.54
N ALA A 215 6.90 15.06 25.60
CA ALA A 215 7.56 16.19 24.93
C ALA A 215 7.41 17.53 25.68
N GLU A 216 6.56 17.58 26.71
CA GLU A 216 6.26 18.78 27.52
C GLU A 216 6.97 18.78 28.90
N GLU A 217 7.83 17.79 29.20
CA GLU A 217 8.67 17.68 30.41
C GLU A 217 10.16 17.89 30.11
#